data_AF-A0A662JTQ4-F1
#
_entry.id   AF-A0A662JTQ4-F1
#
_cell.length_a   1.000
_cell.length_b   1.000
_cell.length_c   1.000
_cell.angle_alpha   90.00
_cell.angle_beta   90.00
_cell.angle_gamma   90.00
#
_symmetry.space_group_name_H-M   'P 1'
#
loop_
_entity.id
_entity.type
_entity.pdbx_description
1 polymer ?
#
loop_
_entity_poly.entity_id
_entity_poly.type
_entity_poly.pdbx_seq_one_letter_code
_entity_poly.pdbx_strand_id
1 'polypeptide(L)'
;SGHSIFNQTISGGVLDDPSGDGVYTGTASSVKPFICLSGNEWTDPNGDTYYNGLSLDPSPENFKTAYELLTRTNAKTESGAPAVIRPDVLVCANTKDALLWKQILESEKLAGTNLNDVNVLRNLINNIIANPFLNSAFASARAWAIMQSKKSIKIYHRVEPEFDFFEDKKSNTFYGRIRMRIGSNVVNVKYTVGSNFPTS
;
A
#
# COMPACT_ATOMS: atom_id res chain seq x y z
N SER A 1 -22.31 -24.39 -26.03
CA SER A 1 -22.89 -24.59 -24.68
C SER A 1 -21.96 -24.13 -23.55
N GLY A 2 -21.33 -22.94 -23.66
CA GLY A 2 -20.38 -22.42 -22.65
C GLY A 2 -20.71 -21.01 -22.14
N HIS A 3 -21.75 -20.37 -22.67
CA HIS A 3 -22.13 -19.00 -22.32
C HIS A 3 -22.88 -18.89 -20.97
N SER A 4 -23.39 -19.98 -20.40
CA SER A 4 -24.13 -19.94 -19.13
C SER A 4 -23.22 -19.90 -17.89
N ILE A 5 -21.95 -20.29 -18.03
CA ILE A 5 -21.02 -20.39 -16.89
C ILE A 5 -20.41 -19.02 -16.54
N PHE A 6 -20.34 -18.10 -17.51
CA PHE A 6 -19.86 -16.73 -17.32
C PHE A 6 -20.98 -15.69 -17.17
N ASN A 7 -22.25 -16.13 -17.14
CA ASN A 7 -23.42 -15.24 -16.97
C ASN A 7 -23.89 -15.17 -15.51
N GLN A 8 -23.00 -15.44 -14.54
CA GLN A 8 -23.31 -15.08 -13.17
C GLN A 8 -23.14 -13.58 -13.05
N THR A 9 -24.26 -12.86 -13.14
CA THR A 9 -24.40 -11.51 -12.60
C THR A 9 -23.76 -11.51 -11.22
N ILE A 10 -22.61 -10.85 -11.09
CA ILE A 10 -22.00 -10.62 -9.79
C ILE A 10 -23.00 -9.75 -9.05
N SER A 11 -23.70 -10.34 -8.08
CA SER A 11 -24.70 -9.63 -7.28
C SER A 11 -24.03 -8.45 -6.59
N GLY A 12 -24.63 -7.26 -6.70
CA GLY A 12 -24.07 -6.02 -6.15
C GLY A 12 -23.52 -5.03 -7.18
N GLY A 13 -24.14 -4.91 -8.36
CA GLY A 13 -23.93 -3.76 -9.26
C GLY A 13 -22.52 -3.60 -9.83
N VAL A 14 -21.66 -4.63 -9.77
CA VAL A 14 -20.27 -4.59 -10.26
C VAL A 14 -20.21 -4.44 -11.78
N LEU A 15 -21.20 -4.97 -12.50
CA LEU A 15 -21.30 -4.84 -13.96
C LEU A 15 -21.94 -3.50 -14.41
N ASP A 16 -22.58 -2.79 -13.47
CA ASP A 16 -23.30 -1.53 -13.71
C ASP A 16 -22.53 -0.31 -13.19
N ASP A 17 -21.31 -0.52 -12.65
CA ASP A 17 -20.41 0.54 -12.18
C ASP A 17 -19.53 1.04 -13.33
N PRO A 18 -19.79 2.23 -13.91
CA PRO A 18 -19.02 2.77 -15.03
C PRO A 18 -17.59 3.15 -14.64
N SER A 19 -17.31 3.31 -13.35
CA SER A 19 -15.98 3.63 -12.83
C SER A 19 -15.09 2.39 -12.71
N GLY A 20 -15.69 1.22 -12.49
CA GLY A 20 -14.97 -0.01 -12.15
C GLY A 20 -14.36 -0.01 -10.75
N ASP A 21 -14.66 1.00 -9.93
CA ASP A 21 -14.09 1.17 -8.59
C ASP A 21 -14.67 0.16 -7.59
N GLY A 22 -15.90 -0.32 -7.82
CA GLY A 22 -16.60 -1.31 -6.99
C GLY A 22 -16.19 -2.76 -7.21
N VAL A 23 -15.27 -3.05 -8.15
CA VAL A 23 -14.93 -4.44 -8.56
C VAL A 23 -14.28 -5.25 -7.42
N TYR A 24 -13.65 -4.59 -6.45
CA TYR A 24 -13.07 -5.24 -5.26
C TYR A 24 -13.95 -5.12 -4.00
N THR A 25 -14.85 -4.15 -3.92
CA THR A 25 -15.58 -3.78 -2.68
C THR A 25 -17.06 -4.15 -2.72
N GLY A 26 -17.58 -4.56 -3.88
CA GLY A 26 -19.03 -4.58 -4.15
C GLY A 26 -19.58 -3.15 -4.34
N THR A 27 -20.68 -3.05 -5.11
CA THR A 27 -21.50 -1.86 -5.47
C THR A 27 -20.80 -0.50 -5.52
N ALA A 28 -21.02 0.27 -6.59
CA ALA A 28 -20.57 1.67 -6.72
C ALA A 28 -20.89 2.57 -5.51
N SER A 29 -21.87 2.23 -4.68
CA SER A 29 -22.23 2.94 -3.44
C SER A 29 -21.34 2.61 -2.21
N SER A 30 -20.35 1.73 -2.34
CA SER A 30 -19.53 1.24 -1.21
C SER A 30 -18.04 1.11 -1.56
N VAL A 31 -17.56 1.89 -2.53
CA VAL A 31 -16.12 1.98 -2.86
C VAL A 31 -15.33 2.37 -1.61
N LYS A 32 -14.45 1.49 -1.17
CA LYS A 32 -13.55 1.73 -0.04
C LYS A 32 -12.17 2.15 -0.56
N PRO A 33 -11.54 3.20 0.02
CA PRO A 33 -10.17 3.53 -0.30
C PRO A 33 -9.24 2.40 0.12
N PHE A 34 -8.10 2.26 -0.58
CA PHE A 34 -7.08 1.26 -0.26
C PHE A 34 -6.59 1.36 1.20
N ILE A 35 -6.49 2.59 1.71
CA ILE A 35 -6.27 2.88 3.14
C ILE A 35 -7.57 3.48 3.69
N CYS A 36 -8.20 2.77 4.63
CA CYS A 36 -9.46 3.19 5.23
C CYS A 36 -9.32 3.44 6.73
N LEU A 37 -9.92 4.52 7.23
CA LEU A 37 -9.93 4.84 8.65
C LEU A 37 -11.02 4.03 9.38
N SER A 38 -10.87 3.93 10.71
CA SER A 38 -11.94 3.46 11.59
C SER A 38 -13.26 4.17 11.29
N GLY A 39 -14.37 3.44 11.23
CA GLY A 39 -15.68 3.96 10.83
C GLY A 39 -15.95 3.97 9.31
N ASN A 40 -14.94 3.67 8.48
CA ASN A 40 -15.10 3.41 7.04
C ASN A 40 -14.44 2.08 6.63
N GLU A 41 -14.70 1.03 7.41
CA GLU A 41 -14.00 -0.26 7.35
C GLU A 41 -14.26 -1.06 6.06
N TRP A 42 -13.29 -1.92 5.73
CA TRP A 42 -13.48 -3.04 4.79
C TRP A 42 -14.27 -4.16 5.45
N THR A 43 -15.03 -4.90 4.65
CA THR A 43 -15.72 -6.12 5.07
C THR A 43 -15.15 -7.30 4.30
N ASP A 44 -14.67 -8.30 5.01
CA ASP A 44 -14.22 -9.56 4.42
C ASP A 44 -15.40 -10.43 3.96
N PRO A 45 -15.17 -11.41 3.05
CA PRO A 45 -16.19 -12.37 2.65
C PRO A 45 -16.82 -13.17 3.82
N ASN A 46 -16.13 -13.29 4.95
CA ASN A 46 -16.64 -13.94 6.15
C ASN A 46 -17.50 -13.03 7.05
N GLY A 47 -17.65 -11.74 6.71
CA GLY A 47 -18.40 -10.75 7.46
C GLY A 47 -17.60 -9.97 8.52
N ASP A 48 -16.34 -10.32 8.77
CA ASP A 48 -15.48 -9.53 9.67
C ASP A 48 -15.19 -8.16 9.03
N THR A 49 -15.15 -7.11 9.86
CA THR A 49 -14.74 -5.77 9.42
C THR A 49 -13.33 -5.43 9.91
N TYR A 50 -12.62 -4.63 9.14
CA TYR A 50 -11.28 -4.16 9.51
C TYR A 50 -10.96 -2.81 8.88
N TYR A 51 -10.06 -2.07 9.53
CA TYR A 51 -9.47 -0.85 9.00
C TYR A 51 -7.95 -0.97 8.93
N ASN A 52 -7.33 -0.17 8.07
CA ASN A 52 -5.89 -0.18 7.85
C ASN A 52 -5.28 1.22 7.72
N GLY A 53 -6.05 2.25 8.06
CA GLY A 53 -5.68 3.65 8.06
C GLY A 53 -5.56 4.21 9.47
N LEU A 54 -4.52 5.02 9.67
CA LEU A 54 -4.22 5.76 10.89
C LEU A 54 -3.98 7.24 10.56
N SER A 55 -3.96 8.08 11.60
CA SER A 55 -3.62 9.50 11.51
C SER A 55 -2.57 9.84 12.57
N LEU A 56 -1.36 9.30 12.36
CA LEU A 56 -0.25 9.31 13.31
C LEU A 56 1.05 9.79 12.65
N ASP A 57 1.75 10.70 13.31
CA ASP A 57 3.08 11.14 12.88
C ASP A 57 4.15 10.05 13.08
N PRO A 58 5.25 10.07 12.30
CA PRO A 58 6.40 9.20 12.52
C PRO A 58 6.99 9.32 13.94
N SER A 59 6.90 8.25 14.73
CA SER A 59 7.52 8.12 16.06
C SER A 59 7.64 6.63 16.47
N PRO A 60 8.49 6.28 17.45
CA PRO A 60 8.61 4.89 17.94
C PRO A 60 7.29 4.30 18.46
N GLU A 61 6.50 5.09 19.21
CA GLU A 61 5.23 4.63 19.77
C GLU A 61 4.17 4.46 18.68
N ASN A 62 4.11 5.38 17.72
CA ASN A 62 3.17 5.26 16.60
C ASN A 62 3.52 4.11 15.67
N PHE A 63 4.81 3.77 15.54
CA PHE A 63 5.24 2.57 14.84
C PHE A 63 4.73 1.30 15.52
N LYS A 64 4.85 1.19 16.84
CA LYS A 64 4.32 0.03 17.60
C LYS A 64 2.82 -0.13 17.37
N THR A 65 2.07 0.98 17.45
CA THR A 65 0.62 0.97 17.19
C THR A 65 0.29 0.45 15.79
N ALA A 66 0.97 0.94 14.75
CA ALA A 66 0.76 0.46 13.40
C ALA A 66 1.18 -1.01 13.23
N TYR A 67 2.31 -1.40 13.82
CA TYR A 67 2.84 -2.76 13.78
C TYR A 67 1.86 -3.74 14.45
N GLU A 68 1.29 -3.41 15.60
CA GLU A 68 0.28 -4.22 16.28
C GLU A 68 -1.03 -4.30 15.50
N LEU A 69 -1.48 -3.19 14.91
CA LEU A 69 -2.66 -3.18 14.05
C LEU A 69 -2.48 -4.19 12.90
N LEU A 70 -1.31 -4.21 12.27
CA LEU A 70 -1.02 -5.11 11.17
C LEU A 70 -0.83 -6.57 11.61
N THR A 71 -0.03 -6.80 12.66
CA THR A 71 0.44 -8.15 13.05
C THR A 71 -0.46 -8.88 14.05
N ARG A 72 -1.37 -8.15 14.73
CA ARG A 72 -2.27 -8.73 15.73
C ARG A 72 -3.73 -8.50 15.36
N THR A 73 -4.14 -7.26 15.12
CA THR A 73 -5.57 -6.94 14.88
C THR A 73 -6.02 -7.44 13.52
N ASN A 74 -5.27 -7.12 12.46
CA ASN A 74 -5.60 -7.47 11.08
C ASN A 74 -5.06 -8.84 10.65
N ALA A 75 -4.46 -9.59 11.57
CA ALA A 75 -3.80 -10.88 11.35
C ALA A 75 -4.79 -12.05 11.17
N LYS A 76 -5.72 -11.88 10.22
CA LYS A 76 -6.70 -12.88 9.82
C LYS A 76 -6.77 -12.98 8.30
N THR A 77 -6.91 -14.21 7.81
CA THR A 77 -7.26 -14.49 6.42
C THR A 77 -8.69 -14.01 6.09
N GLU A 78 -9.04 -13.95 4.81
CA GLU A 78 -10.40 -13.62 4.35
C GLU A 78 -11.46 -14.64 4.80
N SER A 79 -11.05 -15.87 5.15
CA SER A 79 -11.91 -16.89 5.75
C SER A 79 -11.99 -16.81 7.28
N GLY A 80 -11.33 -15.83 7.90
CA GLY A 80 -11.33 -15.61 9.35
C GLY A 80 -10.30 -16.42 10.15
N ALA A 81 -9.55 -17.30 9.51
CA ALA A 81 -8.48 -18.04 10.19
C ALA A 81 -7.31 -17.11 10.55
N PRO A 82 -6.65 -17.28 11.71
CA PRO A 82 -5.47 -16.50 12.07
C PRO A 82 -4.38 -16.60 10.99
N ALA A 83 -3.77 -15.47 10.67
CA ALA A 83 -2.70 -15.35 9.68
C ALA A 83 -1.45 -14.75 10.32
N VAL A 84 -0.27 -15.22 9.94
CA VAL A 84 0.97 -14.59 10.39
C VAL A 84 1.36 -13.51 9.37
N ILE A 85 1.22 -12.26 9.76
CA ILE A 85 1.65 -11.10 8.98
C ILE A 85 2.99 -10.63 9.53
N ARG A 86 3.98 -10.46 8.66
CA ARG A 86 5.31 -9.95 9.02
C ARG A 86 5.65 -8.81 8.07
N PRO A 87 5.43 -7.54 8.45
CA PRO A 87 5.85 -6.43 7.62
C PRO A 87 7.36 -6.44 7.46
N ASP A 88 7.82 -6.13 6.26
CA ASP A 88 9.25 -6.09 5.91
C ASP A 88 9.62 -4.82 5.14
N VAL A 89 8.62 -4.03 4.72
CA VAL A 89 8.78 -2.79 3.97
C VAL A 89 8.06 -1.65 4.69
N LEU A 90 8.75 -0.52 4.84
CA LEU A 90 8.18 0.76 5.20
C LEU A 90 8.33 1.73 4.03
N VAL A 91 7.24 2.35 3.60
CA VAL A 91 7.25 3.38 2.56
C VAL A 91 6.87 4.71 3.19
N CYS A 92 7.63 5.77 2.94
CA CYS A 92 7.37 7.10 3.50
C CYS A 92 7.51 8.20 2.45
N ALA A 93 6.80 9.31 2.66
CA ALA A 93 6.64 10.34 1.65
C ALA A 93 7.90 11.15 1.31
N ASN A 94 8.91 11.21 2.18
CA ASN A 94 10.09 12.04 1.91
C ASN A 94 11.37 11.47 2.54
N THR A 95 12.51 11.94 2.04
CA THR A 95 13.84 11.50 2.51
C THR A 95 14.12 11.87 3.96
N LYS A 96 13.56 12.98 4.47
CA LYS A 96 13.72 13.39 5.87
C LYS A 96 13.06 12.37 6.82
N ASP A 97 11.86 11.94 6.49
CA ASP A 97 11.14 10.90 7.22
C ASP A 97 11.83 9.54 7.07
N ALA A 98 12.41 9.23 5.91
CA ALA A 98 13.21 8.02 5.74
C ALA A 98 14.42 7.99 6.69
N LEU A 99 15.12 9.11 6.87
CA LEU A 99 16.23 9.23 7.83
C LEU A 99 15.74 9.08 9.27
N LEU A 100 14.60 9.69 9.62
CA LEU A 100 13.98 9.53 10.93
C LEU A 100 13.60 8.05 11.18
N TRP A 101 13.02 7.38 10.19
CA TRP A 101 12.67 5.96 10.30
C TRP A 101 13.90 5.07 10.46
N LYS A 102 15.00 5.37 9.76
CA LYS A 102 16.28 4.67 9.99
C LYS A 102 16.80 4.88 11.41
N GLN A 103 16.72 6.10 11.93
CA GLN A 103 17.06 6.35 13.33
C GLN A 103 16.19 5.54 14.30
N ILE A 104 14.90 5.36 14.01
CA ILE A 104 13.99 4.58 14.86
C ILE A 104 14.24 3.07 14.74
N LEU A 105 14.50 2.55 13.53
CA LEU A 105 14.46 1.12 13.22
C LEU A 105 15.84 0.45 13.06
N GLU A 106 16.92 1.23 12.92
CA GLU A 106 18.28 0.71 12.70
C GLU A 106 19.24 1.06 13.85
N SER A 107 18.87 2.01 14.73
CA SER A 107 19.70 2.40 15.87
C SER A 107 19.86 1.25 16.88
N GLU A 108 21.03 1.16 17.49
CA GLU A 108 21.33 0.13 18.51
C GLU A 108 20.67 0.44 19.86
N LYS A 109 20.56 1.73 20.16
CA LYS A 109 19.94 2.28 21.37
C LYS A 109 18.69 3.04 21.00
N LEU A 110 17.72 3.07 21.90
CA LEU A 110 16.47 3.77 21.67
C LEU A 110 16.74 5.24 21.29
N ALA A 111 16.25 5.67 20.12
CA ALA A 111 16.49 7.02 19.63
C ALA A 111 15.70 8.04 20.48
N GLY A 112 16.39 9.07 20.99
CA GLY A 112 15.77 10.21 21.67
C GLY A 112 15.61 10.09 23.19
N THR A 113 16.12 9.02 23.82
CA THR A 113 16.13 8.88 25.29
C THR A 113 17.53 9.05 25.86
N ASN A 114 17.65 9.66 27.05
CA ASN A 114 18.92 9.73 27.80
C ASN A 114 19.35 8.37 28.39
N LEU A 115 18.50 7.36 28.28
CA LEU A 115 18.77 5.99 28.70
C LEU A 115 19.32 5.20 27.51
N ASN A 116 20.37 4.42 27.77
CA ASN A 116 21.03 3.55 26.78
C ASN A 116 20.25 2.23 26.56
N ASP A 117 18.92 2.30 26.52
CA ASP A 117 18.08 1.12 26.41
C ASP A 117 18.22 0.48 25.03
N VAL A 118 18.23 -0.85 24.98
CA VAL A 118 18.34 -1.62 23.74
C VAL A 118 17.12 -1.33 22.87
N ASN A 119 17.35 -1.01 21.60
CA ASN A 119 16.26 -0.75 20.66
C ASN A 119 15.51 -2.04 20.29
N VAL A 120 14.33 -2.24 20.86
CA VAL A 120 13.44 -3.39 20.58
C VAL A 120 12.79 -3.34 19.19
N LEU A 121 12.82 -2.18 18.51
CA LEU A 121 12.26 -2.02 17.17
C LEU A 121 13.28 -2.36 16.07
N ARG A 122 14.53 -2.63 16.46
CA ARG A 122 15.62 -2.89 15.53
C ARG A 122 15.33 -4.12 14.67
N ASN A 123 15.62 -4.02 13.38
CA ASN A 123 15.49 -5.10 12.40
C ASN A 123 14.06 -5.66 12.23
N LEU A 124 13.02 -4.94 12.68
CA LEU A 124 11.64 -5.34 12.42
C LEU A 124 11.21 -5.08 10.97
N ILE A 125 11.84 -4.11 10.30
CA ILE A 125 11.63 -3.76 8.90
C ILE A 125 12.97 -3.85 8.20
N ASN A 126 13.00 -4.48 7.03
CA ASN A 126 14.23 -4.70 6.26
C ASN A 126 14.49 -3.58 5.26
N ASN A 127 13.43 -2.94 4.74
CA ASN A 127 13.53 -1.96 3.67
C ASN A 127 12.72 -0.70 3.99
N ILE A 128 13.41 0.45 4.05
CA ILE A 128 12.78 1.77 4.16
C ILE A 128 12.90 2.47 2.81
N ILE A 129 11.75 2.76 2.19
CA ILE A 129 11.65 3.33 0.85
C ILE A 129 11.07 4.74 0.95
N ALA A 130 11.83 5.73 0.50
CA ALA A 130 11.31 7.09 0.30
C ALA A 130 10.62 7.17 -1.06
N ASN A 131 9.34 7.51 -1.07
CA ASN A 131 8.59 7.74 -2.30
C ASN A 131 7.88 9.12 -2.24
N PRO A 132 8.39 10.13 -2.99
CA PRO A 132 7.82 11.48 -2.99
C PRO A 132 6.38 11.54 -3.51
N PHE A 133 5.95 10.53 -4.28
CA PHE A 133 4.62 10.47 -4.86
C PHE A 133 3.54 9.93 -3.91
N LEU A 134 3.90 9.54 -2.67
CA LEU A 134 2.90 9.19 -1.66
C LEU A 134 2.07 10.40 -1.19
N ASN A 135 2.65 11.60 -1.28
CA ASN A 135 1.94 12.83 -1.04
C ASN A 135 1.41 13.37 -2.37
N SER A 136 0.12 13.21 -2.64
CA SER A 136 -0.53 14.01 -3.67
C SER A 136 -0.83 15.41 -3.11
N ALA A 137 -0.42 16.46 -3.82
CA ALA A 137 -0.80 17.89 -3.67
C ALA A 137 -0.62 18.58 -2.28
N PHE A 138 -0.51 17.85 -1.17
CA PHE A 138 -0.37 18.37 0.18
C PHE A 138 1.02 18.05 0.72
N ALA A 139 1.94 18.98 0.50
CA ALA A 139 3.37 18.88 0.88
C ALA A 139 3.60 18.71 2.40
N SER A 140 2.58 18.83 3.24
CA SER A 140 2.64 18.72 4.70
C SER A 140 2.26 17.35 5.26
N ALA A 141 1.59 16.49 4.50
CA ALA A 141 1.19 15.18 5.00
C ALA A 141 2.43 14.29 5.16
N ARG A 142 2.77 13.87 6.38
CA ARG A 142 3.86 12.90 6.59
C ARG A 142 3.31 11.51 6.37
N ALA A 143 2.90 11.19 5.14
CA ALA A 143 2.32 9.89 4.82
C ALA A 143 3.36 8.78 4.91
N TRP A 144 3.01 7.69 5.57
CA TRP A 144 3.85 6.51 5.69
C TRP A 144 3.03 5.24 5.85
N ALA A 145 3.51 4.13 5.32
CA ALA A 145 2.87 2.83 5.41
C ALA A 145 3.87 1.74 5.74
N ILE A 146 3.42 0.74 6.50
CA ILE A 146 4.10 -0.53 6.67
C ILE A 146 3.35 -1.60 5.88
N MET A 147 4.10 -2.49 5.22
CA MET A 147 3.51 -3.54 4.41
C MET A 147 4.36 -4.79 4.37
N GLN A 148 3.69 -5.90 4.07
CA GLN A 148 4.34 -7.15 3.73
C GLN A 148 4.51 -7.28 2.21
N SER A 149 5.77 -7.35 1.78
CA SER A 149 6.17 -7.48 0.39
C SER A 149 5.50 -8.69 -0.28
N LYS A 150 5.12 -8.50 -1.56
CA LYS A 150 4.49 -9.52 -2.43
C LYS A 150 3.11 -10.02 -1.99
N LYS A 151 2.57 -9.55 -0.86
CA LYS A 151 1.26 -9.96 -0.34
C LYS A 151 0.17 -8.94 -0.61
N SER A 152 0.44 -7.65 -0.38
CA SER A 152 -0.60 -6.62 -0.54
C SER A 152 -0.80 -6.18 -1.99
N ILE A 153 0.27 -5.68 -2.61
CA ILE A 153 0.27 -5.14 -3.97
C ILE A 153 1.21 -6.00 -4.81
N LYS A 154 0.80 -6.36 -6.02
CA LYS A 154 1.71 -6.94 -7.02
C LYS A 154 1.77 -6.04 -8.25
N ILE A 155 2.98 -5.91 -8.76
CA ILE A 155 3.29 -5.13 -9.95
C ILE A 155 3.77 -6.12 -11.01
N TYR A 156 3.20 -6.02 -12.20
CA TYR A 156 3.49 -6.86 -13.35
C TYR A 156 4.05 -6.01 -14.48
N HIS A 157 5.14 -6.49 -15.07
CA HIS A 157 5.66 -5.93 -16.30
C HIS A 157 4.90 -6.60 -17.44
N ARG A 158 4.05 -5.85 -18.13
CA ARG A 158 3.29 -6.34 -19.28
C ARG A 158 4.10 -6.22 -20.57
N VAL A 159 4.95 -5.20 -20.65
CA VAL A 159 5.91 -4.97 -21.74
C VAL A 159 7.18 -4.44 -21.07
N GLU A 160 8.30 -5.10 -21.32
CA GLU A 160 9.63 -4.67 -20.87
C GLU A 160 10.00 -3.32 -21.51
N PRO A 161 10.96 -2.56 -20.95
CA PRO A 161 11.38 -1.30 -21.55
C PRO A 161 11.99 -1.52 -22.94
N GLU A 162 11.28 -1.06 -23.97
CA GLU A 162 11.74 -1.06 -25.35
C GLU A 162 12.26 0.33 -25.71
N PHE A 163 13.47 0.38 -26.28
CA PHE A 163 14.11 1.59 -26.78
C PHE A 163 14.02 1.59 -28.30
N ASP A 164 13.35 2.61 -28.85
CA ASP A 164 13.22 2.81 -30.28
C ASP A 164 13.83 4.16 -30.66
N PHE A 165 14.81 4.14 -31.56
CA PHE A 165 15.50 5.32 -32.03
C PHE A 165 15.18 5.52 -33.51
N PHE A 166 14.64 6.69 -33.85
CA PHE A 166 14.32 7.02 -35.23
C PHE A 166 14.79 8.43 -35.57
N GLU A 167 15.21 8.58 -36.81
CA GLU A 167 15.68 9.85 -37.37
C GLU A 167 14.56 10.48 -38.18
N ASP A 168 14.18 11.71 -37.84
CA ASP A 168 13.31 12.49 -38.70
C ASP A 168 14.13 13.18 -39.79
N LYS A 169 14.06 12.62 -41.00
CA LYS A 169 14.78 13.10 -42.17
C LYS A 169 14.38 14.50 -42.63
N LYS A 170 13.25 15.06 -42.16
CA LYS A 170 12.84 16.44 -42.49
C LYS A 170 13.45 17.48 -41.56
N SER A 171 13.61 17.16 -40.28
CA SER A 171 14.15 18.07 -39.27
C SER A 171 15.62 17.76 -38.91
N ASN A 172 16.20 16.71 -39.52
CA ASN A 172 17.56 16.23 -39.26
C ASN A 172 17.82 16.00 -37.76
N THR A 173 16.77 15.58 -37.04
CA THR A 173 16.76 15.42 -35.58
C THR A 173 16.57 13.95 -35.22
N PHE A 174 17.33 13.49 -34.24
CA PHE A 174 17.20 12.15 -33.68
C PHE A 174 16.20 12.15 -32.53
N TYR A 175 15.23 11.23 -32.60
CA TYR A 175 14.26 11.00 -31.56
C TYR A 175 14.47 9.61 -30.96
N GLY A 176 14.45 9.53 -29.63
CA GLY A 176 14.41 8.29 -28.87
C GLY A 176 13.07 8.17 -28.16
N ARG A 177 12.41 7.03 -28.31
CA ARG A 177 11.20 6.68 -27.59
C ARG A 177 11.48 5.48 -26.68
N ILE A 178 11.09 5.62 -25.42
CA ILE A 178 11.04 4.48 -24.49
C ILE A 178 9.58 4.10 -24.32
N ARG A 179 9.26 2.82 -24.55
CA ARG A 179 7.94 2.26 -24.30
C ARG A 179 8.06 1.20 -23.21
N MET A 180 7.28 1.35 -22.16
CA MET A 180 7.11 0.32 -21.14
C MET A 180 5.64 0.25 -20.74
N ARG A 181 5.18 -0.93 -20.31
CA ARG A 181 3.83 -1.07 -19.78
C ARG A 181 3.87 -1.85 -18.48
N ILE A 182 3.51 -1.15 -17.40
CA ILE A 182 3.34 -1.72 -16.08
C ILE A 182 1.84 -1.87 -15.80
N GLY A 183 1.45 -2.99 -15.20
CA GLY A 183 0.16 -3.13 -14.54
C GLY A 183 0.37 -3.38 -13.05
N SER A 184 -0.52 -2.89 -12.21
CA SER A 184 -0.55 -3.22 -10.79
C SER A 184 -1.88 -3.89 -10.46
N ASN A 185 -1.89 -4.73 -9.43
CA ASN A 185 -3.12 -5.16 -8.79
C ASN A 185 -2.97 -5.12 -7.26
N VAL A 186 -4.09 -4.79 -6.60
CA VAL A 186 -4.24 -4.97 -5.17
C VAL A 186 -4.74 -6.39 -4.95
N VAL A 187 -3.97 -7.20 -4.22
CA VAL A 187 -4.36 -8.57 -3.91
C VAL A 187 -5.16 -8.61 -2.61
N ASN A 188 -4.65 -7.96 -1.57
CA ASN A 188 -5.32 -7.87 -0.28
C ASN A 188 -4.79 -6.67 0.53
N VAL A 189 -5.69 -5.83 1.03
CA VAL A 189 -5.35 -4.57 1.71
C VAL A 189 -4.94 -4.78 3.18
N LYS A 190 -5.27 -5.91 3.81
CA LYS A 190 -4.88 -6.23 5.21
C LYS A 190 -3.39 -6.30 5.43
N TYR A 191 -2.63 -6.63 4.39
CA TYR A 191 -1.17 -6.72 4.46
C TYR A 191 -0.46 -5.37 4.39
N THR A 192 -1.22 -4.26 4.44
CA THR A 192 -0.71 -2.90 4.48
C THR A 192 -1.44 -2.13 5.57
N VAL A 193 -0.72 -1.38 6.39
CA VAL A 193 -1.27 -0.35 7.28
C VAL A 193 -0.62 0.98 6.93
N GLY A 194 -1.43 1.99 6.66
CA GLY A 194 -1.01 3.34 6.27
C GLY A 194 -1.41 4.39 7.30
N SER A 195 -0.65 5.47 7.36
CA SER A 195 -0.92 6.64 8.19
C SER A 195 -0.84 7.93 7.36
N ASN A 196 -1.74 8.87 7.63
CA ASN A 196 -1.82 10.19 6.98
C ASN A 196 -1.99 10.13 5.45
N PHE A 197 -2.63 9.07 4.94
CA PHE A 197 -3.02 9.00 3.53
C PHE A 197 -4.29 9.81 3.28
N PRO A 198 -4.47 10.38 2.08
CA PRO A 198 -5.78 10.88 1.64
C PRO A 198 -6.79 9.73 1.72
N THR A 199 -7.92 9.97 2.39
CA THR A 199 -8.95 8.94 2.64
C THR A 199 -10.24 9.22 1.86
N SER A 200 -10.20 10.18 0.94
CA SER A 200 -11.27 10.60 0.04
C SER A 200 -10.68 11.11 -1.28
#